data_AF-A0A1N7MI34-F1
#
_entry.id   AF-A0A1N7MI34-F1
#
_cell.length_a   1.000
_cell.length_b   1.000
_cell.length_c   1.000
_cell.angle_alpha   90.00
_cell.angle_beta   90.00
_cell.angle_gamma   90.00
#
_symmetry.space_group_name_H-M   'P 1'
#
loop_
_entity.id
_entity.type
_entity.pdbx_description
1 polymer ?
#
loop_
_entity_poly.entity_id
_entity_poly.type
_entity_poly.pdbx_seq_one_letter_code
_entity_poly.pdbx_strand_id
1 'polypeptide(L)'
;MTWGEPGSMEAAALVAALKPLLPPPPAIASGPFALSEPGKLEALVASAGLDLVVVFDVDSPRAYPDLATAQKGLGSSGVAVKAVETSGQDALDATHAAALAPFCQPDGSYRIGASFRVLMARVGD
;
A
#
# COMPACT_ATOMS: atom_id res chain seq x y z
N MET A 1 0.21 -3.62 11.97
CA MET A 1 0.36 -4.19 10.61
C MET A 1 1.01 -3.15 9.71
N THR A 2 1.74 -3.60 8.69
CA THR A 2 2.29 -2.78 7.61
C THR A 2 2.14 -3.55 6.29
N TRP A 3 2.53 -2.95 5.17
CA TRP A 3 2.67 -3.67 3.91
C TRP A 3 3.63 -4.86 4.03
N GLY A 4 3.43 -5.89 3.21
CA GLY A 4 4.43 -6.94 3.00
C GLY A 4 5.60 -6.47 2.15
N GLU A 5 6.43 -7.40 1.72
CA GLU A 5 7.58 -7.09 0.85
C GLU A 5 7.09 -6.50 -0.49
N PRO A 6 7.46 -5.25 -0.85
CA PRO A 6 6.96 -4.59 -2.05
C PRO A 6 7.33 -5.33 -3.34
N GLY A 7 8.47 -6.05 -3.37
CA GLY A 7 8.89 -6.85 -4.53
C GLY A 7 7.98 -8.05 -4.81
N SER A 8 7.17 -8.49 -3.85
CA SER A 8 6.29 -9.66 -3.99
C SER A 8 4.81 -9.31 -4.08
N MET A 9 4.43 -8.03 -4.16
CA MET A 9 3.02 -7.62 -4.24
C MET A 9 2.72 -6.67 -5.41
N GLU A 10 1.72 -7.04 -6.21
CA GLU A 10 1.21 -6.24 -7.32
C GLU A 10 0.65 -4.89 -6.83
N ALA A 11 0.08 -4.88 -5.62
CA ALA A 11 -0.38 -3.69 -4.93
C ALA A 11 0.67 -2.56 -4.83
N ALA A 12 1.97 -2.89 -4.76
CA ALA A 12 3.03 -1.90 -4.69
C ALA A 12 3.09 -1.03 -5.95
N ALA A 13 2.81 -1.60 -7.12
CA ALA A 13 2.79 -0.88 -8.39
C ALA A 13 1.69 0.19 -8.42
N LEU A 14 0.52 -0.10 -7.84
CA LEU A 14 -0.58 0.86 -7.74
C LEU A 14 -0.22 2.06 -6.85
N VAL A 15 0.49 1.82 -5.74
CA VAL A 15 0.98 2.90 -4.87
C VAL A 15 2.05 3.73 -5.58
N ALA A 16 2.99 3.06 -6.27
CA ALA A 16 4.05 3.73 -7.01
C ALA A 16 3.53 4.60 -8.17
N ALA A 17 2.44 4.17 -8.82
CA ALA A 17 1.81 4.89 -9.92
C ALA A 17 1.34 6.30 -9.53
N LEU A 18 1.01 6.53 -8.25
CA LEU A 18 0.55 7.84 -7.78
C LEU A 18 1.70 8.84 -7.58
N LYS A 19 2.96 8.40 -7.53
CA LYS A 19 4.12 9.25 -7.25
C LYS A 19 4.20 10.54 -8.11
N PRO A 20 3.91 10.51 -9.43
CA PRO A 20 3.95 11.72 -10.26
C PRO A 20 2.86 12.74 -9.93
N LEU A 21 1.78 12.34 -9.24
CA LEU A 21 0.67 13.22 -8.85
C LEU A 21 0.87 13.89 -7.49
N LEU A 22 1.96 13.55 -6.79
CA LEU A 22 2.21 14.02 -5.44
C LEU A 22 3.24 15.16 -5.43
N PRO A 23 3.16 16.09 -4.46
CA PRO A 23 4.25 17.01 -4.23
C PRO A 23 5.53 16.25 -3.86
N PRO A 24 6.72 16.86 -4.05
CA PRO A 24 7.97 16.28 -3.58
C PRO A 24 7.88 15.91 -2.10
N PRO A 25 8.33 14.70 -1.72
CA PRO A 25 8.27 14.29 -0.33
C PRO A 25 9.19 15.17 0.54
N PRO A 26 8.82 15.45 1.80
CA PRO A 26 9.73 16.06 2.76
C PRO A 26 11.03 15.25 2.88
N ALA A 27 12.16 15.91 3.15
CA ALA A 27 13.48 15.26 3.21
C ALA A 27 13.58 14.12 4.26
N ILE A 28 12.73 14.13 5.28
CA ILE A 28 12.72 13.17 6.39
C ILE A 28 11.65 12.07 6.17
N ALA A 29 10.83 12.17 5.12
CA ALA A 29 9.76 11.21 4.89
C ALA A 29 10.32 9.84 4.46
N SER A 30 9.99 8.82 5.25
CA SER A 30 10.19 7.43 4.84
C SER A 30 9.03 7.00 3.94
N GLY A 31 9.32 6.20 2.91
CA GLY A 31 8.32 5.75 1.95
C GLY A 31 7.25 4.83 2.56
N PRO A 32 6.15 4.55 1.84
CA PRO A 32 5.03 3.76 2.37
C PRO A 32 5.41 2.33 2.79
N PHE A 33 6.54 1.81 2.29
CA PHE A 33 7.03 0.46 2.58
C PHE A 33 8.15 0.41 3.62
N ALA A 34 8.53 1.54 4.24
CA ALA A 34 9.70 1.60 5.10
C ALA A 34 9.67 0.62 6.28
N LEU A 35 8.50 0.36 6.88
CA LEU A 35 8.36 -0.64 7.95
C LEU A 35 8.34 -2.09 7.44
N SER A 36 8.31 -2.30 6.13
CA SER A 36 8.31 -3.63 5.50
C SER A 36 9.72 -4.14 5.23
N GLU A 37 10.74 -3.28 5.33
CA GLU A 37 12.13 -3.69 5.18
C GLU A 37 12.53 -4.65 6.32
N PRO A 38 13.40 -5.64 6.04
CA PRO A 38 13.91 -6.55 7.07
C PRO A 38 14.51 -5.80 8.26
N GLY A 39 14.16 -6.22 9.48
CA GLY A 39 14.71 -5.64 10.72
C GLY A 39 14.03 -4.37 11.23
N LYS A 40 13.18 -3.69 10.42
CA LYS A 40 12.56 -2.42 10.84
C LYS A 40 11.47 -2.59 11.88
N LEU A 41 10.72 -3.69 11.82
CA LEU A 41 9.68 -3.99 12.80
C LEU A 41 10.28 -4.45 14.13
N GLU A 42 11.37 -5.21 14.09
CA GLU A 42 12.14 -5.62 15.25
C GLU A 42 12.77 -4.40 15.94
N ALA A 43 13.38 -3.50 15.17
CA ALA A 43 13.91 -2.24 15.68
C ALA A 43 12.80 -1.36 16.29
N LEU A 44 11.62 -1.29 15.66
CA LEU A 44 10.47 -0.56 16.19
C LEU A 44 10.04 -1.12 17.56
N VAL A 45 9.90 -2.45 17.67
CA VAL A 45 9.55 -3.13 18.93
C VAL A 45 10.58 -2.86 20.02
N ALA A 46 11.87 -3.02 19.71
CA ALA A 46 12.95 -2.76 20.65
C ALA A 46 12.96 -1.30 21.13
N SER A 47 12.74 -0.34 20.22
CA SER A 47 12.66 1.08 20.56
C SER A 47 11.49 1.43 21.48
N ALA A 48 10.44 0.61 21.45
CA ALA A 48 9.26 0.75 22.30
C ALA A 48 9.38 0.01 23.65
N GLY A 49 10.50 -0.68 23.90
CA GLY A 49 10.69 -1.48 25.11
C GLY A 49 9.75 -2.69 25.21
N LEU A 50 9.33 -3.23 24.07
CA LEU A 50 8.44 -4.38 23.97
C LEU A 50 9.22 -5.65 23.62
N ASP A 51 8.66 -6.80 23.99
CA ASP A 51 9.16 -8.10 23.56
C ASP A 51 8.46 -8.52 22.27
N LEU A 52 9.25 -8.86 21.25
CA LEU A 52 8.72 -9.41 20.01
C LEU A 52 8.17 -10.83 20.26
N VAL A 53 6.91 -11.06 19.87
CA VAL A 53 6.30 -12.40 19.93
C VAL A 53 6.44 -13.09 18.57
N VAL A 54 5.98 -12.46 17.49
CA VAL A 54 6.06 -13.03 16.13
C VAL A 54 5.90 -11.97 15.05
N VAL A 55 6.50 -12.23 13.89
CA VAL A 55 6.28 -11.51 12.63
C VAL A 55 5.92 -12.53 11.56
N PHE A 56 4.87 -12.24 10.79
CA PHE A 56 4.44 -13.07 9.66
C PHE A 56 3.71 -12.24 8.61
N ASP A 57 3.67 -12.73 7.38
CA ASP A 57 2.96 -12.10 6.28
C ASP A 57 1.59 -12.79 6.08
N VAL A 58 0.57 -12.01 5.73
CA VAL A 58 -0.79 -12.45 5.44
C VAL A 58 -1.15 -12.05 4.02
N ASP A 59 -1.48 -13.03 3.18
CA ASP A 59 -2.02 -12.79 1.84
C ASP A 59 -3.41 -12.16 1.94
N SER A 60 -3.59 -11.04 1.25
CA SER A 60 -4.80 -10.23 1.28
C SER A 60 -5.09 -9.66 -0.12
N PRO A 61 -5.34 -10.52 -1.12
CA PRO A 61 -5.61 -10.08 -2.47
C PRO A 61 -6.86 -9.19 -2.50
N ARG A 62 -6.82 -8.14 -3.31
CA ARG A 62 -7.94 -7.24 -3.53
C ARG A 62 -8.71 -7.67 -4.77
N ALA A 63 -10.02 -7.66 -4.67
CA ALA A 63 -10.92 -7.92 -5.78
C ALA A 63 -11.90 -6.76 -5.95
N TYR A 64 -12.12 -6.34 -7.19
CA TYR A 64 -13.12 -5.33 -7.53
C TYR A 64 -13.99 -5.84 -8.69
N PRO A 65 -15.32 -5.63 -8.64
CA PRO A 65 -16.21 -6.10 -9.69
C PRO A 65 -16.06 -5.34 -11.02
N ASP A 66 -15.58 -4.09 -10.97
CA ASP A 66 -15.41 -3.23 -12.12
C ASP A 66 -14.40 -2.10 -11.83
N LEU A 67 -14.04 -1.35 -12.87
CA LEU A 67 -13.09 -0.24 -12.79
C LEU A 67 -13.58 0.89 -11.87
N ALA A 68 -14.87 1.22 -11.93
CA ALA A 68 -15.45 2.31 -11.14
C ALA A 68 -15.34 2.02 -9.64
N THR A 69 -15.55 0.77 -9.24
CA THR A 69 -15.41 0.30 -7.86
C THR A 69 -13.95 0.25 -7.44
N ALA A 70 -13.05 -0.19 -8.34
CA ALA A 70 -11.62 -0.17 -8.10
C ALA A 70 -11.09 1.26 -7.86
N GLN A 71 -11.48 2.22 -8.72
CA GLN A 71 -11.10 3.63 -8.58
C GLN A 71 -11.60 4.23 -7.28
N LYS A 72 -12.85 3.94 -6.85
CA LYS A 72 -13.36 4.37 -5.53
C LYS A 72 -12.55 3.76 -4.39
N GLY A 73 -12.24 2.48 -4.47
CA GLY A 73 -11.46 1.76 -3.46
C GLY A 73 -10.05 2.34 -3.28
N LEU A 74 -9.32 2.52 -4.37
CA LEU A 74 -7.97 3.10 -4.34
C LEU A 74 -7.99 4.60 -4.00
N GLY A 75 -8.99 5.32 -4.52
CA GLY A 75 -9.24 6.74 -4.31
C GLY A 75 -9.58 7.12 -2.85
N SER A 76 -9.98 6.14 -2.03
CA SER A 76 -10.31 6.35 -0.62
C SER A 76 -9.08 6.43 0.31
N SER A 77 -7.87 6.31 -0.23
CA SER A 77 -6.64 6.39 0.55
C SER A 77 -6.17 7.83 0.77
N GLY A 78 -5.44 8.09 1.87
CA GLY A 78 -4.90 9.43 2.14
C GLY A 78 -3.94 9.95 1.05
N VAL A 79 -3.19 9.04 0.40
CA VAL A 79 -2.32 9.41 -0.73
C VAL A 79 -3.11 9.81 -1.97
N ALA A 80 -4.25 9.15 -2.22
CA ALA A 80 -5.14 9.54 -3.32
C ALA A 80 -5.81 10.89 -3.05
N VAL A 81 -6.22 11.19 -1.82
CA VAL A 81 -6.72 12.53 -1.44
C VAL A 81 -5.67 13.60 -1.76
N LYS A 82 -4.42 13.40 -1.35
CA LYS A 82 -3.33 14.34 -1.66
C LYS A 82 -3.07 14.50 -3.16
N ALA A 83 -3.18 13.41 -3.93
CA ALA A 83 -3.06 13.44 -5.38
C ALA A 83 -4.20 14.25 -6.02
N VAL A 84 -5.44 14.12 -5.56
CA VAL A 84 -6.57 14.95 -6.02
C VAL A 84 -6.34 16.43 -5.72
N GLU A 85 -5.89 16.76 -4.51
CA GLU A 85 -5.58 18.15 -4.14
C GLU A 85 -4.50 18.78 -5.04
N THR A 86 -3.57 17.97 -5.54
CA THR A 86 -2.39 18.44 -6.28
C THR A 86 -2.60 18.42 -7.80
N SER A 87 -3.31 17.41 -8.31
CA SER A 87 -3.39 17.10 -9.75
C SER A 87 -4.83 16.93 -10.26
N GLY A 88 -5.83 16.96 -9.38
CA GLY A 88 -7.25 16.83 -9.73
C GLY A 88 -7.75 15.38 -9.84
N GLN A 89 -9.07 15.23 -9.84
CA GLN A 89 -9.74 13.92 -9.88
C GLN A 89 -9.48 13.17 -11.19
N ASP A 90 -9.55 13.85 -12.34
CA ASP A 90 -9.36 13.23 -13.66
C ASP A 90 -7.95 12.60 -13.80
N ALA A 91 -6.92 13.28 -13.27
CA ALA A 91 -5.55 12.77 -13.30
C ALA A 91 -5.40 11.53 -12.41
N LEU A 92 -6.05 11.51 -11.24
CA LEU A 92 -6.09 10.34 -10.37
C LEU A 92 -6.78 9.16 -11.07
N ASP A 93 -7.96 9.39 -11.65
CA ASP A 93 -8.76 8.35 -12.27
C ASP A 93 -8.05 7.74 -13.49
N ALA A 94 -7.42 8.57 -14.33
CA ALA A 94 -6.60 8.13 -15.45
C ALA A 94 -5.39 7.30 -14.99
N THR A 95 -4.71 7.75 -13.94
CA THR A 95 -3.55 7.04 -13.37
C THR A 95 -3.96 5.69 -12.79
N HIS A 96 -5.07 5.62 -12.04
CA HIS A 96 -5.60 4.37 -11.54
C HIS A 96 -6.01 3.44 -12.68
N ALA A 97 -6.71 3.93 -13.71
CA ALA A 97 -7.13 3.11 -14.85
C ALA A 97 -5.92 2.49 -15.56
N ALA A 98 -4.88 3.28 -15.83
CA ALA A 98 -3.65 2.79 -16.45
C ALA A 98 -2.93 1.75 -15.56
N ALA A 99 -2.83 2.00 -14.25
CA ALA A 99 -2.17 1.10 -13.32
C ALA A 99 -2.97 -0.20 -13.08
N LEU A 100 -4.30 -0.15 -13.19
CA LEU A 100 -5.19 -1.30 -13.02
C LEU A 100 -5.30 -2.17 -14.27
N ALA A 101 -5.05 -1.63 -15.46
CA ALA A 101 -5.24 -2.32 -16.74
C ALA A 101 -4.61 -3.74 -16.81
N PRO A 102 -3.38 -3.99 -16.28
CA PRO A 102 -2.80 -5.33 -16.30
C PRO A 102 -3.54 -6.37 -15.45
N PHE A 103 -4.39 -5.93 -14.52
CA PHE A 103 -5.07 -6.80 -13.54
C PHE A 103 -6.53 -7.09 -13.91
N CYS A 104 -7.01 -6.53 -15.02
CA CYS A 104 -8.35 -6.77 -15.53
C CYS A 104 -8.50 -8.23 -15.97
N GLN A 105 -9.58 -8.86 -15.52
CA GLN A 105 -9.95 -10.23 -15.84
C GLN A 105 -10.85 -10.27 -17.08
N PRO A 106 -11.03 -11.44 -17.74
CA PRO A 106 -11.91 -11.56 -18.90
C PRO A 106 -13.37 -11.15 -18.66
N ASP A 107 -13.83 -11.20 -17.41
CA ASP A 107 -15.19 -10.79 -17.00
C ASP A 107 -15.30 -9.30 -16.64
N GLY A 108 -14.21 -8.53 -16.77
CA GLY A 108 -14.15 -7.11 -16.42
C GLY A 108 -13.88 -6.82 -14.94
N SER A 109 -13.77 -7.86 -14.10
CA SER A 109 -13.34 -7.71 -12.71
C SER A 109 -11.83 -7.48 -12.60
N TYR A 110 -11.35 -7.09 -11.43
CA TYR A 110 -9.93 -6.89 -11.15
C TYR A 110 -9.49 -7.78 -9.99
N ARG A 111 -8.32 -8.39 -10.10
CA ARG A 111 -7.66 -9.12 -9.01
C ARG A 111 -6.23 -8.64 -8.85
N ILE A 112 -5.88 -8.20 -7.65
CA ILE A 112 -4.56 -7.61 -7.36
C ILE A 112 -3.98 -8.29 -6.13
N GLY A 113 -2.82 -8.91 -6.29
CA GLY A 113 -2.02 -9.48 -5.21
C GLY A 113 -1.58 -8.40 -4.22
N ALA A 114 -1.89 -8.62 -2.94
CA ALA A 114 -1.39 -7.82 -1.85
C ALA A 114 -1.09 -8.72 -0.66
N SER A 115 -0.09 -8.33 0.12
CA SER A 115 0.28 -8.98 1.37
C SER A 115 0.49 -7.92 2.44
N PHE A 116 0.18 -8.25 3.69
CA PHE A 116 0.45 -7.39 4.83
C PHE A 116 1.35 -8.12 5.83
N ARG A 117 2.34 -7.40 6.37
CA ARG A 117 3.16 -7.89 7.46
C ARG A 117 2.52 -7.56 8.79
N VAL A 118 2.32 -8.59 9.61
CA VAL A 118 1.75 -8.50 10.95
C VAL A 118 2.85 -8.76 11.95
N LEU A 119 2.93 -7.89 12.95
CA LEU A 119 3.77 -8.04 14.11
C LEU A 119 2.89 -8.15 15.33
N MET A 120 3.21 -9.10 16.21
CA MET A 120 2.67 -9.19 17.55
C MET A 120 3.81 -9.02 18.56
N ALA A 121 3.57 -8.20 19.58
CA ALA A 121 4.49 -7.93 20.67
C ALA A 121 3.72 -7.86 21.98
N ARG A 122 4.44 -7.98 23.10
CA ARG A 122 3.88 -7.88 24.45
C ARG A 122 4.73 -6.93 25.31
N VAL A 123 4.14 -6.44 26.39
CA VAL A 123 4.89 -5.76 27.44
C VAL A 123 5.80 -6.80 28.11
N GLY A 124 7.08 -6.48 28.30
CA GLY A 124 8.00 -7.32 29.04
C GLY A 124 7.58 -7.46 30.51
N ASP A 125 7.97 -8.56 31.14
CA ASP A 125 7.74 -8.82 32.57
C ASP A 125 8.56 -7.89 33.48
#